data_AF-A0A840CA05-F1
#
_entry.id   AF-A0A840CA05-F1
#
_cell.length_a   1.000
_cell.length_b   1.000
_cell.length_c   1.000
_cell.angle_alpha   90.00
_cell.angle_beta   90.00
_cell.angle_gamma   90.00
#
_symmetry.space_group_name_H-M   'P 1'
#
loop_
_entity.id
_entity.type
_entity.pdbx_description
1 polymer ?
#
loop_
_entity_poly.entity_id
_entity_poly.type
_entity_poly.pdbx_seq_one_letter_code
_entity_poly.pdbx_strand_id
1 'polypeptide(L)'
;MMKQSQHGQGAGRRLAGGGLAAALALCLTAATGAAGANSLRDHKEINNGLTVIAVGDLIRTNCSTISARMVSAYFFARGLEAKAKAAGFSDDEIEAFVEDKAEKARVMSAARRYLVARGVDLDVPDSYCQAGYYEIERNSQIGVLLKAK
;
A
#
# COMPACT_ATOMS: atom_id res chain seq x y z
N MET A 1 -7.10 -47.40 -9.54
CA MET A 1 -8.55 -47.54 -9.33
C MET A 1 -9.27 -46.57 -10.26
N MET A 2 -10.00 -47.14 -11.24
CA MET A 2 -11.25 -46.65 -11.85
C MET A 2 -11.24 -45.19 -12.37
N LYS A 3 -10.74 -44.91 -13.57
CA LYS A 3 -11.33 -45.20 -14.90
C LYS A 3 -12.72 -44.58 -15.07
N GLN A 4 -12.73 -43.40 -15.70
CA GLN A 4 -13.93 -42.73 -16.16
C GLN A 4 -14.69 -43.58 -17.17
N SER A 5 -16.00 -43.68 -16.96
CA SER A 5 -16.94 -44.39 -17.80
C SER A 5 -17.19 -43.66 -19.12
N GLN A 6 -17.15 -44.47 -20.16
CA GLN A 6 -17.59 -44.21 -21.51
C GLN A 6 -19.12 -44.20 -21.59
N HIS A 7 -19.68 -43.22 -22.30
CA HIS A 7 -20.91 -43.28 -23.10
C HIS A 7 -20.66 -42.28 -24.23
N GLY A 8 -20.95 -42.49 -25.51
CA GLY A 8 -21.68 -43.53 -26.21
C GLY A 8 -21.81 -43.00 -27.65
N GLN A 9 -21.70 -43.89 -28.62
CA GLN A 9 -21.47 -43.66 -30.05
C GLN A 9 -22.62 -42.94 -30.78
N GLY A 10 -22.27 -42.28 -31.89
CA GLY A 10 -23.20 -41.89 -32.95
C GLY A 10 -22.47 -41.63 -34.27
N ALA A 11 -22.46 -42.65 -35.14
CA ALA A 11 -21.92 -42.60 -36.49
C ALA A 11 -22.81 -41.78 -37.44
N GLY A 12 -22.24 -41.05 -38.40
CA GLY A 12 -23.07 -40.38 -39.42
C GLY A 12 -22.35 -39.43 -40.38
N ARG A 13 -21.56 -40.02 -41.30
CA ARG A 13 -21.40 -39.66 -42.72
C ARG A 13 -21.16 -38.18 -43.13
N ARG A 14 -20.01 -37.99 -43.80
CA ARG A 14 -19.61 -36.79 -44.56
C ARG A 14 -20.58 -36.47 -45.69
N LEU A 15 -20.91 -35.18 -45.87
CA LEU A 15 -21.30 -34.56 -47.14
C LEU A 15 -20.78 -33.12 -47.19
N ALA A 16 -20.10 -32.79 -48.28
CA ALA A 16 -19.65 -31.46 -48.65
C ALA A 16 -20.85 -30.57 -49.07
N GLY A 17 -20.76 -29.27 -48.81
CA GLY A 17 -21.73 -28.27 -49.28
C GLY A 17 -21.52 -26.95 -48.54
N GLY A 18 -21.16 -25.90 -49.28
CA GLY A 18 -20.77 -24.60 -48.74
C GLY A 18 -21.91 -23.76 -48.16
N GLY A 19 -21.54 -22.66 -47.50
CA GLY A 19 -22.49 -21.65 -47.03
C GLY A 19 -21.99 -20.88 -45.81
N LEU A 20 -21.34 -19.76 -46.09
CA LEU A 20 -21.34 -18.50 -45.35
C LEU A 20 -21.86 -18.46 -43.89
N ALA A 21 -20.99 -17.91 -43.02
CA ALA A 21 -21.30 -16.87 -42.03
C ALA A 21 -21.26 -17.21 -40.53
N ALA A 22 -20.46 -16.39 -39.85
CA ALA A 22 -20.53 -15.95 -38.45
C ALA A 22 -20.03 -16.91 -37.35
N ALA A 23 -18.70 -17.06 -37.27
CA ALA A 23 -18.01 -17.32 -36.01
C ALA A 23 -18.01 -16.03 -35.15
N LEU A 24 -18.86 -15.96 -34.12
CA LEU A 24 -18.69 -14.97 -33.05
C LEU A 24 -17.76 -15.57 -31.99
N ALA A 25 -16.49 -15.19 -32.08
CA ALA A 25 -15.45 -15.55 -31.13
C ALA A 25 -15.71 -14.92 -29.75
N LEU A 26 -15.57 -15.73 -28.70
CA LEU A 26 -15.49 -15.29 -27.31
C LEU A 26 -14.26 -14.38 -27.13
N CYS A 27 -14.48 -13.08 -26.96
CA CYS A 27 -13.46 -12.19 -26.42
C CYS A 27 -13.58 -12.15 -24.90
N LEU A 28 -12.97 -13.12 -24.20
CA LEU A 28 -12.58 -12.91 -22.80
C LEU A 28 -11.40 -11.93 -22.81
N THR A 29 -11.68 -10.64 -22.59
CA THR A 29 -10.63 -9.69 -22.24
C THR A 29 -10.14 -10.02 -20.84
N ALA A 30 -9.09 -10.83 -20.76
CA ALA A 30 -8.22 -10.85 -19.60
C ALA A 30 -7.57 -9.46 -19.51
N ALA A 31 -8.05 -8.63 -18.59
CA ALA A 31 -7.35 -7.44 -18.17
C ALA A 31 -6.04 -7.89 -17.52
N THR A 32 -4.97 -7.98 -18.32
CA THR A 32 -3.61 -8.09 -17.83
C THR A 32 -3.31 -6.81 -17.07
N GLY A 33 -3.37 -6.87 -15.73
CA GLY A 33 -2.90 -5.80 -14.88
C GLY A 33 -1.45 -5.48 -15.25
N ALA A 34 -1.24 -4.27 -15.78
CA ALA A 34 0.07 -3.79 -16.15
C ALA A 34 0.91 -3.60 -14.88
N ALA A 35 1.70 -4.62 -14.51
CA ALA A 35 2.77 -4.49 -13.55
C ALA A 35 3.96 -3.78 -14.22
N GLY A 36 3.76 -2.50 -14.54
CA GLY A 36 4.84 -1.56 -14.86
C GLY A 36 5.25 -0.80 -13.61
N ALA A 37 6.41 -0.16 -13.63
CA ALA A 37 6.99 0.67 -12.56
C ALA A 37 6.19 1.97 -12.26
N ASN A 38 4.86 1.88 -12.20
CA ASN A 38 3.88 2.96 -12.05
C ASN A 38 2.98 2.74 -10.83
N SER A 39 3.42 1.98 -9.82
CA SER A 39 2.62 1.81 -8.60
C SER A 39 3.01 2.88 -7.57
N LEU A 40 2.06 3.37 -6.77
CA LEU A 40 2.34 4.33 -5.68
C LEU A 40 3.47 3.85 -4.74
N ARG A 41 3.71 2.55 -4.66
CA ARG A 41 4.79 1.92 -3.90
C ARG A 41 6.20 2.24 -4.42
N ASP A 42 6.35 2.54 -5.71
CA ASP A 42 7.64 2.82 -6.34
C ASP A 42 8.09 4.28 -6.12
N HIS A 43 7.16 5.16 -5.71
CA HIS A 43 7.43 6.56 -5.43
C HIS A 43 8.10 6.75 -4.06
N LYS A 44 9.43 6.75 -4.05
CA LYS A 44 10.25 6.83 -2.83
C LYS A 44 9.85 7.98 -1.90
N GLU A 45 9.58 9.17 -2.43
CA GLU A 45 9.24 10.34 -1.61
C GLU A 45 7.90 10.16 -0.88
N ILE A 46 6.87 9.66 -1.56
CA ILE A 46 5.56 9.36 -0.97
C ILE A 46 5.71 8.29 0.11
N ASN A 47 6.43 7.21 -0.19
CA ASN A 47 6.64 6.10 0.74
C ASN A 47 7.47 6.50 1.98
N ASN A 48 8.48 7.34 1.79
CA ASN A 48 9.24 7.91 2.91
C ASN A 48 8.34 8.79 3.77
N GLY A 49 7.48 9.60 3.16
CA GLY A 49 6.49 10.42 3.87
C GLY A 49 5.49 9.58 4.67
N LEU A 50 4.93 8.52 4.08
CA LEU A 50 4.06 7.60 4.80
C LEU A 50 4.77 6.94 5.99
N THR A 51 6.05 6.62 5.82
CA THR A 51 6.87 6.10 6.92
C THR A 51 7.08 7.14 8.02
N VAL A 52 7.32 8.42 7.68
CA VAL A 52 7.38 9.52 8.67
C VAL A 52 6.09 9.60 9.49
N ILE A 53 4.93 9.58 8.82
CA ILE A 53 3.62 9.63 9.50
C ILE A 53 3.48 8.43 10.44
N ALA A 54 3.77 7.22 9.96
CA ALA A 54 3.68 6.00 10.76
C ALA A 54 4.64 5.99 11.96
N VAL A 55 5.86 6.53 11.82
CA VAL A 55 6.78 6.68 12.95
C VAL A 55 6.22 7.65 13.99
N GLY A 56 5.72 8.81 13.56
CA GLY A 56 5.08 9.77 14.47
C GLY A 56 3.86 9.17 15.18
N ASP A 57 3.08 8.35 14.47
CA ASP A 57 1.91 7.65 15.02
C ASP A 57 2.30 6.61 16.08
N LEU A 58 3.33 5.80 15.83
CA LEU A 58 3.85 4.85 16.81
C LEU A 58 4.38 5.57 18.07
N ILE A 59 5.12 6.66 17.90
CA ILE A 59 5.64 7.45 19.03
C ILE A 59 4.50 8.02 19.88
N ARG A 60 3.56 8.75 19.28
CA ARG A 60 2.47 9.39 20.05
C ARG A 60 1.53 8.37 20.72
N THR A 61 1.44 7.16 20.16
CA THR A 61 0.56 6.10 20.68
C THR A 61 1.18 5.42 21.89
N ASN A 62 2.51 5.21 21.88
CA ASN A 62 3.21 4.52 22.97
C ASN A 62 3.80 5.47 24.02
N CYS A 63 3.99 6.76 23.67
CA CYS A 63 4.50 7.75 24.60
C CYS A 63 3.39 8.61 25.22
N SER A 64 3.24 8.54 26.54
CA SER A 64 2.19 9.25 27.27
C SER A 64 2.39 10.77 27.34
N THR A 65 3.61 11.28 27.11
CA THR A 65 3.96 12.71 27.24
C THR A 65 4.14 13.43 25.89
N ILE A 66 4.02 12.72 24.77
CA ILE A 66 4.14 13.28 23.41
C ILE A 66 2.79 13.19 22.70
N SER A 67 2.47 14.20 21.91
CA SER A 67 1.27 14.24 21.06
C SER A 67 1.60 14.67 19.64
N ALA A 68 0.72 14.36 18.69
CA ALA A 68 0.86 14.86 17.33
C ALA A 68 0.45 16.34 17.23
N ARG A 69 1.18 17.09 16.40
CA ARG A 69 0.70 18.37 15.87
C ARG A 69 -0.28 18.08 14.74
N MET A 70 -1.55 17.86 15.09
CA MET A 70 -2.58 17.38 14.14
C MET A 70 -2.68 18.23 12.88
N VAL A 71 -2.59 19.56 12.99
CA VAL A 71 -2.60 20.48 11.85
C VAL A 71 -1.40 20.22 10.93
N SER A 72 -0.19 20.10 11.49
CA SER A 72 1.04 19.80 10.74
C SER A 72 0.97 18.42 10.07
N ALA A 73 0.49 17.40 10.79
CA ALA A 73 0.32 16.05 10.26
C ALA A 73 -0.68 16.01 9.10
N TYR A 74 -1.80 16.72 9.22
CA TYR A 74 -2.80 16.86 8.16
C TYR A 74 -2.19 17.50 6.91
N PHE A 75 -1.55 18.67 7.04
CA PHE A 75 -0.92 19.33 5.89
C PHE A 75 0.18 18.50 5.25
N PHE A 76 0.96 17.76 6.05
CA PHE A 76 1.98 16.86 5.53
C PHE A 76 1.34 15.72 4.72
N ALA A 77 0.27 15.08 5.22
CA ALA A 77 -0.46 14.05 4.49
C ALA A 77 -1.07 14.57 3.18
N ARG A 78 -1.70 15.75 3.21
CA ARG A 78 -2.23 16.43 2.00
C ARG A 78 -1.11 16.74 0.99
N GLY A 79 0.09 17.05 1.46
CA GLY A 79 1.27 17.21 0.61
C GLY A 79 1.69 15.93 -0.09
N LEU A 80 1.56 14.77 0.57
CA LEU A 80 1.84 13.46 -0.07
C LEU A 80 0.78 13.11 -1.11
N GLU A 81 -0.49 13.35 -0.81
CA GLU A 81 -1.59 13.18 -1.76
C GLU A 81 -1.41 14.08 -3.00
N ALA A 82 -1.05 15.36 -2.80
CA ALA A 82 -0.76 16.26 -3.92
C ALA A 82 0.40 15.76 -4.79
N LYS A 83 1.44 15.16 -4.19
CA LYS A 83 2.55 14.55 -4.94
C LYS A 83 2.11 13.32 -5.71
N ALA A 84 1.25 12.48 -5.12
CA ALA A 84 0.65 11.35 -5.83
C ALA A 84 -0.15 11.83 -7.05
N LYS A 85 -1.01 12.84 -6.87
CA LYS A 85 -1.79 13.43 -7.97
C LYS A 85 -0.91 14.02 -9.06
N ALA A 86 0.15 14.73 -8.68
CA ALA A 86 1.13 15.28 -9.63
C ALA A 86 1.89 14.18 -10.40
N ALA A 87 1.99 12.97 -9.83
CA ALA A 87 2.56 11.80 -10.49
C ALA A 87 1.56 11.04 -11.37
N GLY A 88 0.30 11.49 -11.47
CA GLY A 88 -0.72 10.95 -12.36
C GLY A 88 -1.70 9.97 -11.74
N PHE A 89 -1.66 9.75 -10.41
CA PHE A 89 -2.61 8.89 -9.72
C PHE A 89 -3.94 9.60 -9.46
N SER A 90 -5.03 8.88 -9.68
CA SER A 90 -6.38 9.32 -9.33
C SER A 90 -6.63 9.24 -7.81
N ASP A 91 -7.67 9.93 -7.35
CA ASP A 91 -8.13 9.86 -5.96
C ASP A 91 -8.44 8.42 -5.52
N ASP A 92 -9.14 7.66 -6.35
CA ASP A 92 -9.53 6.28 -6.06
C ASP A 92 -8.31 5.35 -5.96
N GLU A 93 -7.29 5.55 -6.80
CA GLU A 93 -6.03 4.79 -6.72
C GLU A 93 -5.26 5.11 -5.43
N ILE A 94 -5.25 6.39 -5.03
CA ILE A 94 -4.61 6.82 -3.79
C ILE A 94 -5.34 6.25 -2.58
N GLU A 95 -6.67 6.36 -2.54
CA GLU A 95 -7.53 5.78 -1.49
C GLU A 95 -7.30 4.27 -1.38
N ALA A 96 -7.43 3.54 -2.48
CA ALA A 96 -7.22 2.10 -2.50
C ALA A 96 -5.83 1.70 -2.00
N PHE A 97 -4.79 2.48 -2.36
CA PHE A 97 -3.43 2.24 -1.89
C PHE A 97 -3.25 2.51 -0.39
N VAL A 98 -3.75 3.64 0.12
CA VAL A 98 -3.61 3.97 1.55
C VAL A 98 -4.51 3.12 2.43
N GLU A 99 -5.59 2.56 1.89
CA GLU A 99 -6.50 1.65 2.60
C GLU A 99 -6.03 0.18 2.59
N ASP A 100 -5.21 -0.21 1.61
CA ASP A 100 -4.71 -1.57 1.47
C ASP A 100 -3.97 -2.05 2.73
N LYS A 101 -4.38 -3.22 3.22
CA LYS A 101 -3.85 -3.78 4.47
C LYS A 101 -2.39 -4.20 4.34
N ALA A 102 -1.97 -4.69 3.18
CA ALA A 102 -0.59 -5.12 2.97
C ALA A 102 0.35 -3.91 2.90
N GLU A 103 -0.06 -2.83 2.24
CA GLU A 103 0.69 -1.58 2.19
C GLU A 103 0.77 -0.89 3.56
N LYS A 104 -0.34 -0.84 4.32
CA LYS A 104 -0.31 -0.39 5.72
C LYS A 104 0.66 -1.21 6.56
N ALA A 105 0.61 -2.54 6.48
CA ALA A 105 1.49 -3.42 7.23
C ALA A 105 2.96 -3.22 6.85
N ARG A 106 3.25 -3.04 5.56
CA ARG A 106 4.61 -2.77 5.04
C ARG A 106 5.15 -1.44 5.56
N VAL A 107 4.37 -0.37 5.49
CA VAL A 107 4.75 0.96 6.02
C VAL A 107 4.99 0.89 7.53
N MET A 108 4.09 0.23 8.28
CA MET A 108 4.24 0.04 9.72
C MET A 108 5.48 -0.80 10.08
N SER A 109 5.82 -1.81 9.28
CA SER A 109 7.07 -2.56 9.42
C SER A 109 8.28 -1.67 9.18
N ALA A 110 8.26 -0.81 8.15
CA ALA A 110 9.33 0.16 7.91
C ALA A 110 9.50 1.15 9.06
N ALA A 111 8.40 1.65 9.62
CA ALA A 111 8.41 2.54 10.78
C ALA A 111 9.00 1.86 12.03
N ARG A 112 8.61 0.61 12.31
CA ARG A 112 9.22 -0.17 13.41
C ARG A 112 10.71 -0.38 13.21
N ARG A 113 11.16 -0.74 12.00
CA ARG A 113 12.60 -0.86 11.70
C ARG A 113 13.35 0.46 11.91
N TYR A 114 12.75 1.58 11.52
CA TYR A 114 13.33 2.91 11.73
C TYR A 114 13.56 3.21 13.21
N LEU A 115 12.57 2.87 14.06
CA LEU A 115 12.62 3.08 15.50
C LEU A 115 13.63 2.15 16.19
N VAL A 116 13.64 0.86 15.84
CA VAL A 116 14.62 -0.11 16.38
C VAL A 116 16.05 0.31 16.03
N ALA A 117 16.27 0.78 14.81
CA ALA A 117 17.58 1.31 14.40
C ALA A 117 18.02 2.57 15.19
N ARG A 118 17.12 3.17 15.98
CA ARG A 118 17.37 4.31 16.86
C ARG A 118 17.33 3.94 18.35
N GLY A 119 17.36 2.65 18.65
CA GLY A 119 17.43 2.14 20.02
C GLY A 119 16.07 2.04 20.71
N VAL A 120 14.95 2.14 19.99
CA VAL A 120 13.64 1.82 20.57
C VAL A 120 13.54 0.33 20.78
N ASP A 121 13.23 -0.05 22.02
CA ASP A 121 12.79 -1.39 22.38
C ASP A 121 11.27 -1.44 22.19
N LEU A 122 10.80 -2.28 21.27
CA LEU A 122 9.39 -2.34 20.90
C LEU A 122 8.50 -2.86 22.05
N ASP A 123 9.08 -3.52 23.05
CA ASP A 123 8.39 -4.06 24.22
C ASP A 123 8.43 -3.08 25.42
N VAL A 124 9.18 -1.97 25.31
CA VAL A 124 9.31 -0.95 26.36
C VAL A 124 8.73 0.39 25.85
N PRO A 125 7.47 0.72 26.21
CA PRO A 125 6.79 1.95 25.76
C PRO A 125 7.59 3.23 26.02
N ASP A 126 8.30 3.31 27.15
CA ASP A 126 9.10 4.49 27.52
C ASP A 126 10.24 4.77 26.53
N SER A 127 10.77 3.74 25.85
CA SER A 127 11.82 3.92 24.84
C SER A 127 11.33 4.72 23.62
N TYR A 128 10.02 4.68 23.32
CA TYR A 128 9.41 5.51 22.28
C TYR A 128 9.42 6.99 22.64
N CYS A 129 9.29 7.33 23.94
CA CYS A 129 9.37 8.72 24.37
C CYS A 129 10.75 9.30 24.12
N GLN A 130 11.82 8.56 24.45
CA GLN A 130 13.18 9.01 24.20
C GLN A 130 13.43 9.28 22.71
N ALA A 131 13.00 8.35 21.83
CA ALA A 131 13.09 8.56 20.39
C ALA A 131 12.25 9.76 19.93
N GLY A 132 11.05 9.95 20.50
CA GLY A 132 10.19 11.09 20.19
C GLY A 132 10.81 12.44 20.55
N TYR A 133 11.35 12.58 21.76
CA TYR A 133 12.05 13.80 22.16
C TYR A 133 13.29 14.04 21.30
N TYR A 134 14.05 12.99 21.02
CA TYR A 134 15.18 13.08 20.11
C TYR A 134 14.77 13.62 18.73
N GLU A 135 13.70 13.10 18.10
CA GLU A 135 13.22 13.64 16.82
C GLU A 135 12.76 15.10 16.91
N ILE A 136 12.08 15.48 18.00
CA ILE A 136 11.60 16.86 18.26
C ILE A 136 12.78 17.84 18.38
N GLU A 137 13.79 17.53 19.20
CA GLU A 137 14.93 18.40 19.50
C GLU A 137 15.73 18.78 18.24
N ARG A 138 15.96 17.81 17.35
CA ARG A 138 16.68 18.03 16.08
C ARG A 138 15.79 18.52 14.95
N ASN A 139 14.53 18.88 15.24
CA ASN A 139 13.58 19.40 14.26
C ASN A 139 13.49 18.53 13.00
N SER A 140 13.52 17.20 13.17
CA SER A 140 13.44 16.30 12.02
C SER A 140 12.06 16.34 11.39
N GLN A 141 11.90 15.77 10.20
CA GLN A 141 10.59 15.66 9.57
C GLN A 141 9.57 14.88 10.43
N ILE A 142 10.00 13.99 11.34
CA ILE A 142 9.11 13.35 12.32
C ILE A 142 8.85 14.31 13.49
N GLY A 143 9.90 14.96 14.02
CA GLY A 143 9.81 15.90 15.13
C GLY A 143 8.93 17.11 14.85
N VAL A 144 8.89 17.61 13.62
CA VAL A 144 7.96 18.69 13.25
C VAL A 144 6.49 18.27 13.33
N LEU A 145 6.19 16.97 13.23
CA LEU A 145 4.83 16.44 13.39
C LEU A 145 4.47 16.14 14.85
N LEU A 146 5.40 16.26 15.78
CA LEU A 146 5.24 15.90 17.19
C LEU A 146 5.47 17.09 18.11
N LYS A 147 4.87 17.06 19.30
CA LYS A 147 5.13 18.01 20.37
C LYS A 147 5.09 17.32 21.73
N ALA A 148 5.85 17.85 22.69
CA ALA A 148 5.59 17.58 24.10
C ALA A 148 4.17 18.06 24.46
N LYS A 149 3.51 17.32 25.35
CA LYS A 149 2.19 17.70 25.89
C LYS A 149 2.31 18.89 26.84
#